data_AF-A0A1Z8P847-F1
#
_entry.id   AF-A0A1Z8P847-F1
#
_cell.length_a   1.000
_cell.length_b   1.000
_cell.length_c   1.000
_cell.angle_alpha   90.00
_cell.angle_beta   90.00
_cell.angle_gamma   90.00
#
_symmetry.space_group_name_H-M   'P 1'
#
loop_
_entity.id
_entity.type
_entity.pdbx_description
1 polymer ?
#
loop_
_entity_poly.entity_id
_entity_poly.type
_entity_poly.pdbx_seq_one_letter_code
_entity_poly.pdbx_strand_id
1 'polypeptide(L)'
;MDNYDPNTFFSSIDRGGRYSYMNQPLIAQWNLARLIEALLPMIDNNEDNAVKIGERLIDKFSDIYKKKWLSMMRSKLGLHGDQAEDQMLIKDLLDWMHNNDADFTNTFRDLSNSKKPTEKIYKISSFQTWYKKWMVRLQKNNISWDTSLTMMRNSNPLIIPRNHQVERVINSATHGDLKCFRDFLEVLENPYKADGKSKPYQMPPEPRERVYQTFCGT
;
A
#
# COMPACT_ATOMS: atom_id res chain seq x y z
N MET A 1 0.10 5.35 2.92
CA MET A 1 0.76 6.54 2.34
C MET A 1 -0.31 7.58 2.11
N ASP A 2 0.01 8.86 2.33
CA ASP A 2 -0.88 9.97 1.92
C ASP A 2 -0.85 10.06 0.39
N ASN A 3 -0.19 11.06 -0.20
CA ASN A 3 0.04 11.14 -1.65
C ASN A 3 0.90 9.96 -2.13
N TYR A 4 0.49 9.28 -3.21
CA TYR A 4 1.28 8.19 -3.77
C TYR A 4 2.53 8.72 -4.47
N ASP A 5 3.71 8.40 -3.94
CA ASP A 5 4.97 8.59 -4.62
C ASP A 5 5.84 7.33 -4.43
N PRO A 6 6.23 6.64 -5.53
CA PRO A 6 7.04 5.43 -5.47
C PRO A 6 8.40 5.63 -4.79
N ASN A 7 8.93 6.86 -4.78
CA ASN A 7 10.21 7.21 -4.20
C ASN A 7 10.11 7.70 -2.75
N THR A 8 8.90 7.70 -2.15
CA THR A 8 8.71 8.11 -0.76
C THR A 8 9.57 7.31 0.20
N PHE A 9 10.28 7.98 1.08
CA PHE A 9 10.95 7.44 2.26
C PHE A 9 10.67 8.34 3.46
N PHE A 10 10.66 7.77 4.67
CA PHE A 10 10.30 8.50 5.89
C PHE A 10 11.46 8.64 6.89
N SER A 11 12.56 7.93 6.66
CA SER A 11 13.76 8.01 7.48
C SER A 11 14.58 9.24 7.13
N SER A 12 14.83 10.11 8.12
CA SER A 12 15.64 11.32 7.94
C SER A 12 17.11 11.04 7.61
N ILE A 13 17.59 9.82 7.88
CA ILE A 13 18.96 9.38 7.59
C ILE A 13 19.09 8.66 6.25
N ASP A 14 17.99 8.29 5.58
CA ASP A 14 18.00 7.60 4.29
C ASP A 14 18.17 8.58 3.12
N ARG A 15 19.30 9.30 3.09
CA ARG A 15 19.60 10.30 2.04
C ARG A 15 19.69 9.71 0.63
N GLY A 16 19.97 8.42 0.52
CA GLY A 16 20.09 7.71 -0.76
C GLY A 16 18.80 7.04 -1.23
N GLY A 17 17.70 7.13 -0.48
CA GLY A 17 16.44 6.44 -0.79
C GLY A 17 16.56 4.92 -0.82
N ARG A 18 17.52 4.35 -0.08
CA ARG A 18 17.76 2.91 0.00
C ARG A 18 16.51 2.18 0.45
N TYR A 19 15.71 2.77 1.34
CA TYR A 19 14.48 2.20 1.89
C TYR A 19 13.22 2.91 1.37
N SER A 20 13.32 3.60 0.23
CA SER A 20 12.16 4.14 -0.46
C SER A 20 11.12 3.06 -0.77
N TYR A 21 9.84 3.45 -0.84
CA TYR A 21 8.71 2.54 -0.93
C TYR A 21 8.87 1.47 -2.03
N MET A 22 9.22 1.87 -3.26
CA MET A 22 9.41 0.92 -4.36
C MET A 22 10.70 0.11 -4.28
N ASN A 23 11.68 0.51 -3.47
CA ASN A 23 12.92 -0.23 -3.30
C ASN A 23 12.81 -1.34 -2.23
N GLN A 24 11.78 -1.30 -1.38
CA GLN A 24 11.60 -2.27 -0.28
C GLN A 24 11.61 -3.75 -0.73
N PRO A 25 10.98 -4.14 -1.86
CA PRO A 25 11.05 -5.54 -2.31
C PRO A 25 12.48 -5.98 -2.67
N LEU A 26 13.25 -5.12 -3.33
CA LEU A 26 14.65 -5.40 -3.67
C LEU A 26 15.53 -5.49 -2.42
N ILE A 27 15.29 -4.60 -1.44
CA ILE A 27 15.97 -4.66 -0.15
C ILE A 27 15.60 -5.91 0.65
N ALA A 28 14.35 -6.36 0.62
CA ALA A 28 13.93 -7.59 1.27
C ALA A 28 14.64 -8.81 0.65
N GLN A 29 14.75 -8.87 -0.69
CA GLN A 29 15.55 -9.90 -1.36
C GLN A 29 17.02 -9.84 -0.95
N TRP A 30 17.62 -8.65 -0.92
CA TRP A 30 19.02 -8.48 -0.51
C TRP A 30 19.25 -8.95 0.94
N ASN A 31 18.35 -8.61 1.87
CA ASN A 31 18.42 -9.06 3.26
C ASN A 31 18.29 -10.58 3.37
N LEU A 32 17.39 -11.20 2.60
CA LEU A 32 17.25 -12.65 2.56
C LEU A 32 18.52 -13.33 2.01
N ALA A 33 19.19 -12.74 1.02
CA ALA A 33 20.47 -13.24 0.54
C ALA A 33 21.54 -13.21 1.65
N ARG A 34 21.62 -12.13 2.44
CA ARG A 34 22.54 -12.07 3.61
C ARG A 34 22.22 -13.14 4.65
N LEU A 35 20.93 -13.41 4.89
CA LEU A 35 20.51 -14.48 5.81
C LEU A 35 20.92 -15.87 5.29
N ILE A 36 20.72 -16.13 3.99
CA ILE A 36 21.11 -17.40 3.35
C ILE A 36 22.63 -17.61 3.46
N GLU A 37 23.43 -16.58 3.20
CA GLU A 37 24.89 -16.62 3.33
C GLU A 37 25.32 -17.06 4.75
N ALA A 38 24.70 -16.51 5.79
CA ALA A 38 24.98 -16.88 7.17
C ALA A 38 24.59 -18.33 7.52
N LEU A 39 23.70 -18.94 6.73
CA LEU A 39 23.19 -20.29 6.92
C LEU A 39 23.86 -21.33 6.02
N LEU A 40 24.79 -20.95 5.13
CA LEU A 40 25.45 -21.88 4.20
C LEU A 40 26.01 -23.14 4.87
N PRO A 41 26.73 -23.06 6.01
CA PRO A 41 27.27 -24.25 6.67
C PRO A 41 26.19 -25.21 7.21
N MET A 42 24.94 -24.75 7.34
CA MET A 42 23.80 -25.56 7.77
C MET A 42 22.97 -26.09 6.59
N ILE A 43 23.14 -25.53 5.39
CA ILE A 43 22.39 -25.93 4.18
C ILE A 43 22.98 -27.22 3.60
N ASP A 44 24.30 -27.29 3.48
CA ASP A 44 25.01 -28.47 2.98
C ASP A 44 26.45 -28.50 3.52
N ASN A 45 27.01 -29.69 3.69
CA ASN A 45 28.41 -29.87 4.10
C ASN A 45 29.40 -29.47 2.99
N ASN A 46 28.95 -29.47 1.73
CA ASN A 46 29.70 -28.97 0.58
C ASN A 46 29.30 -27.52 0.28
N GLU A 47 30.24 -26.60 0.44
CA GLU A 47 30.02 -25.15 0.28
C GLU A 47 29.47 -24.77 -1.10
N ASP A 48 30.05 -25.31 -2.18
CA ASP A 48 29.58 -25.04 -3.55
C ASP A 48 28.12 -25.49 -3.76
N ASN A 49 27.72 -26.60 -3.13
CA ASN A 49 26.33 -27.06 -3.19
C ASN A 49 25.41 -26.17 -2.35
N ALA A 50 25.85 -25.77 -1.15
CA ALA A 50 25.11 -24.85 -0.29
C ALA A 50 24.82 -23.52 -1.01
N VAL A 51 25.81 -22.95 -1.70
CA VAL A 51 25.68 -21.73 -2.50
C VAL A 51 24.64 -21.91 -3.62
N LYS A 52 24.75 -22.98 -4.42
CA LYS A 52 23.79 -23.27 -5.51
C LYS A 52 22.36 -23.48 -5.01
N ILE A 53 22.18 -24.04 -3.82
CA ILE A 53 20.86 -24.17 -3.18
C ILE A 53 20.36 -22.78 -2.76
N GLY A 54 21.20 -21.98 -2.12
CA GLY A 54 20.90 -20.63 -1.69
C GLY A 54 20.48 -19.71 -2.84
N GLU A 55 21.24 -19.69 -3.93
CA GLU A 55 20.93 -18.92 -5.16
C GLU A 55 19.55 -19.29 -5.71
N ARG A 56 19.29 -20.60 -5.87
CA ARG A 56 18.00 -21.09 -6.38
C ARG A 56 16.81 -20.74 -5.47
N LEU A 57 17.04 -20.58 -4.17
CA LEU A 57 16.00 -20.15 -3.24
C LEU A 57 15.74 -18.65 -3.38
N ILE A 58 16.79 -17.83 -3.47
CA ILE A 58 16.64 -16.38 -3.58
C ILE A 58 16.07 -15.94 -4.94
N ASP A 59 16.37 -16.67 -6.01
CA ASP A 59 15.87 -16.39 -7.36
C ASP A 59 14.33 -16.49 -7.44
N LYS A 60 13.71 -17.31 -6.59
CA LYS A 60 12.25 -17.44 -6.52
C LYS A 60 11.57 -16.23 -5.89
N PHE A 61 12.30 -15.39 -5.16
CA PHE A 61 11.71 -14.27 -4.41
C PHE A 61 10.94 -13.32 -5.33
N SER A 62 11.56 -12.89 -6.44
CA SER A 62 10.97 -11.92 -7.36
C SER A 62 9.63 -12.38 -7.93
N ASP A 63 9.53 -13.65 -8.31
CA ASP A 63 8.30 -14.24 -8.85
C ASP A 63 7.22 -14.38 -7.77
N ILE A 64 7.59 -14.82 -6.57
CA ILE A 64 6.68 -14.93 -5.43
C ILE A 64 6.13 -13.54 -5.07
N TYR A 65 7.02 -12.55 -4.93
CA TYR A 65 6.66 -11.17 -4.65
C TYR A 65 5.71 -10.63 -5.72
N LYS A 66 6.08 -10.72 -7.00
CA LYS A 66 5.26 -10.23 -8.12
C LYS A 66 3.86 -10.86 -8.11
N LYS A 67 3.77 -12.18 -7.92
CA LYS A 67 2.49 -12.89 -7.86
C LYS A 67 1.63 -12.42 -6.68
N LYS A 68 2.22 -12.26 -5.50
CA LYS A 68 1.52 -11.79 -4.29
C LYS A 68 1.09 -10.33 -4.40
N TRP A 69 1.95 -9.47 -4.94
CA TRP A 69 1.64 -8.07 -5.19
C TRP A 69 0.50 -7.91 -6.20
N LEU A 70 0.54 -8.62 -7.33
CA LEU A 70 -0.56 -8.60 -8.32
C LEU A 70 -1.87 -9.11 -7.70
N SER A 71 -1.82 -10.20 -6.94
CA SER A 71 -3.00 -10.73 -6.24
C SER A 71 -3.62 -9.70 -5.29
N MET A 72 -2.78 -9.03 -4.49
CA MET A 72 -3.23 -7.99 -3.56
C MET A 72 -3.84 -6.80 -4.31
N MET A 73 -3.19 -6.31 -5.36
CA MET A 73 -3.69 -5.19 -6.16
C MET A 73 -4.99 -5.51 -6.90
N ARG A 74 -5.16 -6.75 -7.38
CA ARG A 74 -6.43 -7.25 -7.94
C ARG A 74 -7.55 -7.18 -6.91
N SER A 75 -7.30 -7.64 -5.67
CA SER A 75 -8.30 -7.56 -4.59
C SER A 75 -8.68 -6.10 -4.27
N LYS A 76 -7.70 -5.18 -4.25
CA LYS A 76 -7.94 -3.74 -4.07
C LYS A 76 -8.78 -3.11 -5.19
N LEU A 77 -8.79 -3.70 -6.38
CA LEU A 77 -9.55 -3.25 -7.56
C LEU A 77 -10.80 -4.09 -7.85
N GLY A 78 -11.12 -5.06 -6.99
CA GLY A 78 -12.27 -5.95 -7.18
C GLY A 78 -12.13 -6.87 -8.40
N LEU A 79 -10.91 -7.11 -8.88
CA LEU A 79 -10.64 -7.96 -10.03
C LEU A 79 -10.62 -9.41 -9.59
N HIS A 80 -11.49 -10.23 -10.17
CA HIS A 80 -11.52 -11.67 -9.94
C HIS A 80 -10.80 -12.40 -11.07
N GLY A 81 -10.09 -13.47 -10.72
CA GLY A 81 -9.25 -14.23 -11.64
C GLY A 81 -7.97 -13.50 -12.03
N ASP A 82 -7.30 -14.04 -13.04
CA ASP A 82 -6.07 -13.49 -13.62
C ASP A 82 -6.33 -13.15 -15.08
N GLN A 83 -6.06 -11.93 -15.49
CA GLN A 83 -6.07 -11.51 -16.89
C GLN A 83 -4.76 -10.77 -17.21
N ALA A 84 -4.30 -10.91 -18.46
CA ALA A 84 -3.02 -10.36 -18.91
C ALA A 84 -2.95 -8.83 -18.80
N GLU A 85 -4.08 -8.13 -18.98
CA GLU A 85 -4.16 -6.68 -18.88
C GLU A 85 -4.09 -6.14 -17.44
N ASP A 86 -4.23 -6.98 -16.41
CA ASP A 86 -4.34 -6.53 -15.01
C ASP A 86 -3.11 -5.75 -14.56
N GLN A 87 -1.93 -6.24 -14.91
CA GLN A 87 -0.67 -5.58 -14.53
C GLN A 87 -0.59 -4.16 -15.11
N MET A 88 -0.96 -3.98 -16.37
CA MET A 88 -0.95 -2.67 -17.01
C MET A 88 -2.03 -1.76 -16.43
N LEU A 89 -3.21 -2.30 -16.16
CA LEU A 89 -4.31 -1.54 -15.53
C LEU A 89 -3.92 -1.03 -14.14
N ILE A 90 -3.24 -1.86 -13.33
CA ILE A 90 -2.71 -1.47 -12.03
C ILE A 90 -1.65 -0.38 -12.19
N LYS A 91 -0.70 -0.57 -13.12
CA LYS A 91 0.36 0.41 -13.38
C LYS A 91 -0.20 1.76 -13.81
N ASP A 92 -1.13 1.79 -14.77
CA ASP A 92 -1.78 3.01 -15.25
C ASP A 92 -2.45 3.79 -14.09
N LEU A 93 -3.05 3.10 -13.11
CA LEU A 93 -3.62 3.75 -11.93
C LEU A 93 -2.55 4.37 -11.04
N LEU A 94 -1.49 3.61 -10.74
CA LEU A 94 -0.40 4.08 -9.89
C LEU A 94 0.34 5.26 -10.51
N ASP A 95 0.61 5.21 -11.81
CA ASP A 95 1.19 6.31 -12.58
C ASP A 95 0.26 7.54 -12.55
N TRP A 96 -1.05 7.33 -12.70
CA TRP A 96 -2.03 8.40 -12.55
C TRP A 96 -2.00 9.01 -11.14
N MET A 97 -1.96 8.18 -10.08
CA MET A 97 -1.88 8.69 -8.71
C MET A 97 -0.61 9.52 -8.50
N HIS A 98 0.53 9.03 -8.99
CA HIS A 98 1.81 9.73 -8.87
C HIS A 98 1.80 11.08 -9.60
N ASN A 99 1.34 11.10 -10.85
CA ASN A 99 1.34 12.31 -11.67
C ASN A 99 0.35 13.39 -11.21
N ASN A 100 -0.57 13.06 -10.30
CA ASN A 100 -1.64 13.97 -9.85
C ASN A 100 -1.66 14.14 -8.33
N ASP A 101 -0.61 13.71 -7.64
CA ASP A 101 -0.51 13.73 -6.17
C ASP A 101 -1.75 13.11 -5.49
N ALA A 102 -2.31 12.04 -6.05
CA ALA A 102 -3.51 11.43 -5.50
C ALA A 102 -3.19 10.65 -4.23
N ASP A 103 -4.09 10.70 -3.25
CA ASP A 103 -3.94 9.95 -2.01
C ASP A 103 -4.12 8.45 -2.27
N PHE A 104 -3.13 7.63 -1.89
CA PHE A 104 -3.13 6.20 -2.17
C PHE A 104 -4.32 5.49 -1.52
N THR A 105 -4.49 5.66 -0.22
CA THR A 105 -5.54 4.98 0.55
C THR A 105 -6.93 5.44 0.10
N ASN A 106 -7.13 6.76 -0.02
CA ASN A 106 -8.42 7.34 -0.38
C ASN A 106 -8.80 6.99 -1.81
N THR A 107 -7.85 6.92 -2.76
CA THR A 107 -8.17 6.51 -4.13
C THR A 107 -8.77 5.11 -4.18
N PHE A 108 -8.15 4.14 -3.51
CA PHE A 108 -8.69 2.78 -3.43
C PHE A 108 -10.02 2.70 -2.66
N ARG A 109 -10.15 3.46 -1.56
CA ARG A 109 -11.41 3.56 -0.81
C ARG A 109 -12.52 4.11 -1.70
N ASP A 110 -12.27 5.18 -2.44
CA ASP A 110 -13.27 5.86 -3.24
C ASP A 110 -13.75 4.98 -4.40
N LEU A 111 -12.85 4.17 -4.99
CA LEU A 111 -13.19 3.12 -5.96
C LEU A 111 -14.02 1.97 -5.37
N SER A 112 -13.99 1.79 -4.05
CA SER A 112 -14.76 0.75 -3.32
C SER A 112 -16.23 1.16 -3.08
N ASN A 113 -16.64 2.33 -3.59
CA ASN A 113 -18.02 2.80 -3.55
C ASN A 113 -18.81 2.25 -4.75
N SER A 114 -20.13 2.07 -4.57
CA SER A 114 -21.02 1.64 -5.65
C SER A 114 -21.17 2.69 -6.76
N LYS A 115 -20.88 3.95 -6.46
CA LYS A 115 -20.93 5.08 -7.38
C LYS A 115 -19.52 5.48 -7.77
N LYS A 116 -19.38 5.89 -9.03
CA LYS A 116 -18.15 6.48 -9.54
C LYS A 116 -17.74 7.70 -8.70
N PRO A 117 -16.46 7.85 -8.33
CA PRO A 117 -15.96 9.04 -7.65
C PRO A 117 -16.20 10.32 -8.44
N THR A 118 -16.49 11.43 -7.74
CA THR A 118 -16.98 12.69 -8.36
C THR A 118 -16.12 13.92 -8.05
N GLU A 119 -15.15 13.76 -7.17
CA GLU A 119 -14.19 14.76 -6.73
C GLU A 119 -13.38 15.28 -7.93
N LYS A 120 -12.90 16.53 -7.85
CA LYS A 120 -12.25 17.22 -8.97
C LYS A 120 -11.08 16.44 -9.56
N ILE A 121 -10.28 15.77 -8.72
CA ILE A 121 -9.13 14.98 -9.16
C ILE A 121 -9.53 13.85 -10.11
N TYR A 122 -10.67 13.20 -9.88
CA TYR A 122 -11.15 12.12 -10.73
C TYR A 122 -11.69 12.62 -12.07
N LYS A 123 -11.97 13.92 -12.25
CA LYS A 123 -12.42 14.47 -13.54
C LYS A 123 -11.30 14.60 -14.58
N ILE A 124 -10.04 14.36 -14.18
CA ILE A 124 -8.88 14.38 -15.07
C ILE A 124 -9.04 13.30 -16.16
N SER A 125 -8.77 13.66 -17.41
CA SER A 125 -9.06 12.83 -18.59
C SER A 125 -8.36 11.46 -18.57
N SER A 126 -7.14 11.40 -18.05
CA SER A 126 -6.38 10.16 -17.87
C SER A 126 -7.07 9.20 -16.89
N PHE A 127 -7.58 9.69 -15.76
CA PHE A 127 -8.41 8.88 -14.85
C PHE A 127 -9.68 8.40 -15.53
N GLN A 128 -10.38 9.28 -16.25
CA GLN A 128 -11.63 8.91 -16.93
C GLN A 128 -11.41 7.80 -17.97
N THR A 129 -10.29 7.86 -18.68
CA THR A 129 -9.85 6.82 -19.62
C THR A 129 -9.53 5.52 -18.89
N TRP A 130 -8.73 5.59 -17.82
CA TRP A 130 -8.39 4.44 -16.98
C TRP A 130 -9.64 3.77 -16.39
N TYR A 131 -10.57 4.56 -15.84
CA TYR A 131 -11.81 4.08 -15.23
C TYR A 131 -12.65 3.29 -16.22
N LYS A 132 -12.75 3.74 -17.49
CA LYS A 132 -13.44 2.98 -18.53
C LYS A 132 -12.78 1.62 -18.78
N LYS A 133 -11.45 1.55 -18.86
CA LYS A 133 -10.71 0.28 -19.00
C LYS A 133 -10.96 -0.63 -17.79
N TRP A 134 -10.94 -0.09 -16.58
CA TRP A 134 -11.20 -0.84 -15.35
C TRP A 134 -12.62 -1.43 -15.32
N MET A 135 -13.63 -0.64 -15.69
CA MET A 135 -15.02 -1.14 -15.79
C MET A 135 -15.17 -2.25 -16.85
N VAL A 136 -14.53 -2.11 -18.01
CA VAL A 136 -14.52 -3.17 -19.04
C VAL A 136 -13.85 -4.44 -18.50
N ARG A 137 -12.75 -4.30 -17.76
CA ARG A 137 -12.06 -5.43 -17.13
C ARG A 137 -12.93 -6.08 -16.05
N LEU A 138 -13.65 -5.31 -15.25
CA LEU A 138 -14.58 -5.84 -14.23
C LEU A 138 -15.71 -6.65 -14.85
N GLN A 139 -16.19 -6.30 -16.06
CA GLN A 139 -17.20 -7.10 -16.77
C GLN A 139 -16.73 -8.50 -17.14
N LYS A 140 -15.41 -8.74 -17.18
CA LYS A 140 -14.82 -10.07 -17.39
C LYS A 140 -14.74 -10.92 -16.12
N ASN A 141 -15.15 -10.38 -14.96
CA ASN A 141 -15.21 -11.15 -13.73
C ASN A 141 -16.33 -12.21 -13.82
N ASN A 142 -16.06 -13.42 -13.35
CA ASN A 142 -17.08 -14.46 -13.16
C ASN A 142 -17.82 -14.31 -11.81
N ILE A 143 -17.89 -13.09 -11.27
CA ILE A 143 -18.55 -12.76 -10.00
C ILE A 143 -19.40 -11.50 -10.16
N SER A 144 -20.36 -11.30 -9.26
CA SER A 144 -21.21 -10.10 -9.28
C SER A 144 -20.42 -8.83 -8.93
N TRP A 145 -21.01 -7.69 -9.30
CA TRP A 145 -20.51 -6.39 -8.89
C TRP A 145 -20.48 -6.23 -7.36
N ASP A 146 -21.51 -6.71 -6.65
CA ASP A 146 -21.55 -6.66 -5.19
C ASP A 146 -20.44 -7.49 -4.53
N THR A 147 -20.09 -8.65 -5.11
CA THR A 147 -18.94 -9.43 -4.65
C THR A 147 -17.64 -8.68 -4.91
N SER A 148 -17.49 -8.04 -6.06
CA SER A 148 -16.31 -7.22 -6.39
C SER A 148 -16.17 -6.03 -5.43
N LEU A 149 -17.27 -5.35 -5.11
CA LEU A 149 -17.32 -4.28 -4.10
C LEU A 149 -16.94 -4.79 -2.71
N THR A 150 -17.42 -5.96 -2.31
CA THR A 150 -17.10 -6.57 -1.02
C THR A 150 -15.61 -6.90 -0.93
N MET A 151 -15.02 -7.45 -1.99
CA MET A 151 -13.58 -7.69 -2.08
C MET A 151 -12.77 -6.40 -1.91
N MET A 152 -13.18 -5.33 -2.59
CA MET A 152 -12.53 -4.03 -2.46
C MET A 152 -12.63 -3.47 -1.04
N ARG A 153 -13.82 -3.48 -0.43
CA ARG A 153 -14.03 -3.00 0.94
C ARG A 153 -13.23 -3.78 1.99
N ASN A 154 -13.01 -5.08 1.77
CA ASN A 154 -12.19 -5.91 2.64
C ASN A 154 -10.68 -5.74 2.41
N SER A 155 -10.28 -5.18 1.26
CA SER A 155 -8.87 -4.99 0.87
C SER A 155 -8.39 -3.54 0.98
N ASN A 156 -9.33 -2.59 1.09
CA ASN A 156 -9.09 -1.17 1.08
C ASN A 156 -9.54 -0.58 2.43
N PRO A 157 -8.60 -0.27 3.34
CA PRO A 157 -8.96 0.31 4.62
C PRO A 157 -9.53 1.72 4.41
N LEU A 158 -10.48 2.09 5.26
CA LEU A 158 -11.03 3.44 5.30
C LEU A 158 -10.01 4.42 5.88
N ILE A 159 -9.17 3.95 6.81
CA ILE A 159 -8.16 4.75 7.51
C ILE A 159 -6.82 4.03 7.60
N ILE A 160 -5.77 4.81 7.75
CA ILE A 160 -4.41 4.36 8.08
C ILE A 160 -3.87 5.26 9.19
N PRO A 161 -2.82 4.84 9.93
CA PRO A 161 -2.14 5.72 10.88
C PRO A 161 -1.34 6.81 10.16
N ARG A 162 -2.03 7.82 9.60
CA ARG A 162 -1.40 8.94 8.90
C ARG A 162 -0.51 9.72 9.87
N ASN A 163 0.67 10.16 9.43
CA ASN A 163 1.66 10.76 10.33
C ASN A 163 1.13 11.96 11.11
N HIS A 164 0.33 12.83 10.49
CA HIS A 164 -0.27 13.98 11.18
C HIS A 164 -1.26 13.59 12.30
N GLN A 165 -1.97 12.46 12.12
CA GLN A 165 -2.87 11.94 13.14
C GLN A 165 -2.09 11.33 14.30
N VAL A 166 -1.00 10.62 13.99
CA VAL A 166 -0.07 10.09 14.99
C VAL A 166 0.56 11.24 15.79
N GLU A 167 1.05 12.28 15.12
CA GLU A 167 1.63 13.47 15.76
C GLU A 167 0.63 14.20 16.66
N ARG A 168 -0.62 14.35 16.21
CA ARG A 168 -1.71 14.92 17.04
C ARG A 168 -1.94 14.10 18.30
N VAL A 169 -1.93 12.78 18.19
CA VAL A 169 -2.12 11.86 19.31
C VAL A 169 -0.95 11.91 20.29
N ILE A 170 0.29 11.94 19.77
CA ILE A 170 1.51 12.08 20.59
C ILE A 170 1.46 13.40 21.36
N ASN A 171 1.16 14.51 20.67
CA ASN A 171 1.07 15.82 21.32
C ASN A 171 0.00 15.88 22.40
N SER A 172 -1.17 15.26 22.22
CA SER A 172 -2.18 15.21 23.28
C SER A 172 -1.69 14.40 24.48
N ALA A 173 -1.06 13.25 24.22
CA ALA A 173 -0.57 12.34 25.24
C ALA A 173 0.57 12.95 26.08
N THR A 174 1.48 13.72 25.48
CA THR A 174 2.57 14.42 26.21
C THR A 174 2.06 15.49 27.15
N HIS A 175 0.86 16.03 26.91
CA HIS A 175 0.16 16.96 27.81
C HIS A 175 -0.78 16.24 28.80
N GLY A 176 -0.71 14.90 28.88
CA GLY A 176 -1.47 14.08 29.81
C GLY A 176 -2.86 13.65 29.34
N ASP A 177 -3.29 14.02 28.12
CA ASP A 177 -4.57 13.60 27.57
C ASP A 177 -4.45 12.35 26.67
N LEU A 178 -4.80 11.20 27.22
CA LEU A 178 -4.82 9.92 26.51
C LEU A 178 -6.15 9.64 25.78
N LYS A 179 -7.13 10.54 25.81
CA LYS A 179 -8.41 10.34 25.12
C LYS A 179 -8.20 10.26 23.61
N CYS A 180 -7.44 11.18 23.03
CA CYS A 180 -7.12 11.16 21.60
C CYS A 180 -6.44 9.86 21.17
N PHE A 181 -5.55 9.32 22.00
CA PHE A 181 -4.90 8.03 21.77
C PHE A 181 -5.91 6.88 21.75
N ARG A 182 -6.76 6.77 22.78
CA ARG A 182 -7.77 5.72 22.87
C ARG A 182 -8.78 5.77 21.72
N ASP A 183 -9.27 6.96 21.38
CA ASP A 183 -10.22 7.14 20.28
C ASP A 183 -9.57 6.76 18.93
N PHE A 184 -8.30 7.10 18.73
CA PHE A 184 -7.58 6.74 17.50
C PHE A 184 -7.27 5.24 17.43
N LEU A 185 -6.89 4.63 18.55
CA LEU A 185 -6.66 3.19 18.63
C LEU A 185 -7.93 2.40 18.31
N GLU A 186 -9.07 2.80 18.88
CA GLU A 186 -10.37 2.15 18.64
C GLU A 186 -10.71 2.06 17.14
N VAL A 187 -10.49 3.14 16.39
CA VAL A 187 -10.75 3.12 14.95
C VAL A 187 -9.71 2.31 14.18
N LEU A 188 -8.44 2.33 14.60
CA LEU A 188 -7.35 1.59 13.96
C LEU A 188 -7.45 0.07 14.16
N GLU A 189 -8.11 -0.39 15.23
CA GLU A 189 -8.41 -1.82 15.42
C GLU A 189 -9.38 -2.36 14.36
N ASN A 190 -10.19 -1.50 13.75
CA ASN A 190 -11.20 -1.87 12.76
C ASN A 190 -11.13 -0.96 11.51
N PRO A 191 -9.99 -0.92 10.79
CA PRO A 191 -9.73 0.14 9.80
C PRO A 191 -10.60 0.01 8.53
N TYR A 192 -11.28 -1.12 8.34
CA TYR A 192 -12.20 -1.38 7.22
C TYR A 192 -13.67 -1.10 7.57
N LYS A 193 -13.99 -0.81 8.84
CA LYS A 193 -15.36 -0.74 9.33
C LYS A 193 -16.01 0.63 9.07
N ALA A 194 -17.13 0.62 8.37
CA ALA A 194 -17.90 1.82 8.00
C ALA A 194 -18.97 2.18 9.06
N ASP A 195 -18.58 2.35 10.32
CA ASP A 195 -19.49 2.74 11.42
C ASP A 195 -19.54 4.25 11.69
N GLY A 196 -18.85 5.03 10.86
CA GLY A 196 -18.81 6.50 10.95
C GLY A 196 -17.77 7.04 11.93
N LYS A 197 -17.27 6.25 12.88
CA LYS A 197 -16.25 6.69 13.85
C LYS A 197 -14.92 7.04 13.18
N SER A 198 -14.61 6.37 12.07
CA SER A 198 -13.37 6.59 11.33
C SER A 198 -13.36 7.89 10.52
N LYS A 199 -14.51 8.53 10.25
CA LYS A 199 -14.63 9.71 9.37
C LYS A 199 -13.62 10.84 9.67
N PRO A 200 -13.39 11.25 10.93
CA PRO A 200 -12.44 12.33 11.24
C PRO A 200 -10.98 12.00 10.91
N TYR A 201 -10.64 10.72 10.72
CA TYR A 201 -9.27 10.24 10.50
C TYR A 201 -8.99 9.87 9.03
N GLN A 202 -9.98 10.07 8.15
CA GLN A 202 -9.89 9.69 6.73
C GLN A 202 -9.20 10.75 5.86
N MET A 203 -9.14 11.99 6.34
CA MET A 203 -8.61 13.12 5.57
C MET A 203 -7.08 13.09 5.51
N PRO A 204 -6.49 13.45 4.34
CA PRO A 204 -5.06 13.69 4.25
C PRO A 204 -4.68 14.94 5.06
N PRO A 205 -3.39 15.11 5.42
CA PRO A 205 -2.94 16.28 6.16
C PRO A 205 -3.18 17.58 5.37
N GLU A 206 -3.58 18.64 6.05
CA GLU A 206 -3.43 20.00 5.52
C GLU A 206 -1.93 20.32 5.32
N PRO A 207 -1.56 21.28 4.45
CA PRO A 207 -0.15 21.64 4.24
C PRO A 207 0.63 21.92 5.53
N ARG A 208 -0.01 22.54 6.53
CA ARG A 208 0.57 22.84 7.85
C ARG A 208 0.69 21.64 8.79
N GLU A 209 0.00 20.55 8.50
CA GLU A 209 -0.04 19.32 9.31
C GLU A 209 0.93 18.25 8.78
N ARG A 210 1.58 18.50 7.63
CA ARG A 210 2.47 17.53 6.99
C ARG A 210 3.70 17.28 7.84
N VAL A 211 3.85 16.04 8.27
CA VAL A 211 5.04 15.53 8.97
C VAL A 211 5.96 14.90 7.93
N TYR A 212 7.02 15.61 7.56
CA TYR A 212 7.95 15.21 6.51
C TYR A 212 9.02 14.22 6.95
N GLN A 213 9.30 14.16 8.25
CA GLN A 213 10.31 13.29 8.82
C GLN A 213 9.77 12.69 10.11
N THR A 214 9.95 11.39 10.25
CA THR A 214 9.72 10.69 11.51
C THR A 214 11.07 10.40 12.14
N PHE A 215 11.24 10.78 13.40
CA PHE A 215 12.44 10.46 14.16
C PHE A 215 12.19 9.18 14.94
N CYS A 216 12.87 8.09 14.56
CA CYS A 216 13.08 7.00 15.50
C CYS A 216 14.20 7.48 16.43
N GLY A 217 13.87 7.82 17.67
CA GLY A 217 14.88 8.18 18.66
C GLY A 217 15.97 7.11 18.71
N THR A 218 17.21 7.52 18.45
CA THR A 218 18.43 6.77 18.75
C THR A 218 19.05 7.39 19.98
#